data_AF-A0A4Q1A1Z5-F1
#
_entry.id   AF-A0A4Q1A1Z5-F1
#
_cell.length_a   1.000
_cell.length_b   1.000
_cell.length_c   1.000
_cell.angle_alpha   90.00
_cell.angle_beta   90.00
_cell.angle_gamma   90.00
#
_symmetry.space_group_name_H-M   'P 1'
#
loop_
_entity.id
_entity.type
_entity.pdbx_description
1 polymer ?
#
loop_
_entity_poly.entity_id
_entity_poly.type
_entity_poly.pdbx_seq_one_letter_code
_entity_poly.pdbx_strand_id
1 'polypeptide(L)'
;MKYIFALFLLVNSLFAYEFYAKLEPVNSYEIKAAVSGKVIYVNDEIEGKKANNSKIVEIDSYVDRIDLKQSKIKLKAISQMLKIEEKNYNRMLQVSSKSGFEKDSQKLKAINYQTTKADIEVKIANLQDSIKNKLLKEKDRYIYNIAVKEGDYVNPGTLLYEAKDLSKGKLEIFVPIDDIEEIKSKTIFLDGKKSNIKLDKVYKVADSKHISSYKVEIIVPDPKVFSRLVKIEFK
;
A
#
# COMPACT_ATOMS: atom_id res chain seq x y z
N MET A 1 25.41 -59.90 19.78
CA MET A 1 25.35 -58.55 20.38
C MET A 1 25.98 -57.43 19.54
N LYS A 2 27.03 -57.67 18.73
CA LYS A 2 27.64 -56.62 17.87
C LYS A 2 26.68 -56.02 16.83
N TYR A 3 25.79 -56.80 16.24
CA TYR A 3 24.81 -56.31 15.23
C TYR A 3 23.68 -55.45 15.83
N ILE A 4 23.35 -55.62 17.11
CA ILE A 4 22.34 -54.80 17.80
C ILE A 4 22.89 -53.39 18.07
N PHE A 5 24.18 -53.29 18.41
CA PHE A 5 24.86 -52.00 18.57
C PHE A 5 24.97 -51.23 17.25
N ALA A 6 25.20 -51.92 16.13
CA ALA A 6 25.19 -51.31 14.79
C ALA A 6 23.80 -50.80 14.40
N LEU A 7 22.73 -51.50 14.79
CA LEU A 7 21.36 -51.06 14.57
C LEU A 7 21.01 -49.82 15.41
N PHE A 8 21.46 -49.74 16.67
CA PHE A 8 21.29 -48.56 17.52
C PHE A 8 22.05 -47.33 16.98
N LEU A 9 23.22 -47.51 16.36
CA LEU A 9 23.97 -46.43 15.71
C LEU A 9 23.28 -45.90 14.43
N LEU A 10 22.60 -46.77 13.67
CA LEU A 10 21.83 -46.38 12.49
C LEU A 10 20.53 -45.63 12.80
N VAL A 11 19.92 -45.82 13.98
CA VAL A 11 18.70 -45.10 14.37
C VAL A 11 18.98 -43.63 14.72
N ASN A 12 20.24 -43.30 15.06
CA ASN A 12 20.65 -41.94 15.44
C ASN A 12 21.00 -41.03 14.24
N SER A 13 20.94 -41.49 12.99
CA SER A 13 21.28 -40.66 11.82
C SER A 13 20.09 -40.01 11.11
N LEU A 14 18.87 -40.18 11.63
CA LEU A 14 17.65 -39.55 11.09
C LEU A 14 17.23 -38.33 11.93
N PHE A 15 18.15 -37.39 12.15
CA PHE A 15 17.77 -36.11 12.73
C PHE A 15 17.02 -35.29 11.68
N ALA A 16 15.71 -35.14 11.88
CA ALA A 16 14.92 -34.16 11.16
C ALA A 16 15.19 -32.78 11.78
N TYR A 17 15.40 -31.77 10.95
CA TYR A 17 15.44 -30.40 11.45
C TYR A 17 14.03 -29.95 11.77
N GLU A 18 13.75 -29.60 13.03
CA GLU A 18 12.43 -29.22 13.51
C GLU A 18 12.40 -27.73 13.89
N PHE A 19 11.42 -27.01 13.34
CA PHE A 19 11.18 -25.60 13.65
C PHE A 19 9.70 -25.40 13.98
N TYR A 20 9.41 -24.33 14.71
CA TYR A 20 8.05 -23.90 14.99
C TYR A 20 7.88 -22.47 14.54
N ALA A 21 6.85 -22.21 13.75
CA ALA A 21 6.52 -20.86 13.32
C ALA A 21 5.03 -20.61 13.44
N LYS A 22 4.67 -19.36 13.72
CA LYS A 22 3.30 -18.89 13.67
C LYS A 22 2.91 -18.66 12.22
N LEU A 23 1.75 -19.17 11.81
CA LEU A 23 1.22 -18.95 10.47
C LEU A 23 0.59 -17.57 10.36
N GLU A 24 1.28 -16.64 9.71
CA GLU A 24 0.83 -15.26 9.57
C GLU A 24 0.35 -14.96 8.14
N PRO A 25 -0.49 -13.94 7.92
CA PRO A 25 -0.80 -13.46 6.57
C PRO A 25 0.47 -13.03 5.85
N VAL A 26 0.58 -13.33 4.56
CA VAL A 26 1.77 -12.96 3.76
C VAL A 26 2.00 -11.45 3.79
N ASN A 27 0.93 -10.68 3.61
CA ASN A 27 0.99 -9.23 3.66
C ASN A 27 0.00 -8.68 4.68
N SER A 28 0.49 -7.75 5.51
CA SER A 28 -0.31 -6.88 6.36
C SER A 28 -0.06 -5.44 5.92
N TYR A 29 -1.14 -4.67 5.76
CA TYR A 29 -1.13 -3.32 5.25
C TYR A 29 -1.66 -2.37 6.30
N GLU A 30 -0.86 -1.37 6.67
CA GLU A 30 -1.30 -0.23 7.46
C GLU A 30 -1.82 0.85 6.51
N ILE A 31 -3.13 1.07 6.50
CA ILE A 31 -3.73 2.12 5.67
C ILE A 31 -3.72 3.42 6.45
N LYS A 32 -2.99 4.40 5.94
CA LYS A 32 -2.78 5.71 6.57
C LYS A 32 -3.51 6.80 5.80
N ALA A 33 -3.90 7.85 6.51
CA ALA A 33 -4.50 9.03 5.90
C ALA A 33 -3.49 9.72 4.98
N ALA A 34 -3.90 10.05 3.77
CA ALA A 34 -3.11 10.89 2.85
C ALA A 34 -3.44 12.39 3.01
N VAL A 35 -4.55 12.71 3.67
CA VAL A 35 -5.12 14.05 3.78
C VAL A 35 -5.63 14.31 5.19
N SER A 36 -5.60 15.58 5.60
CA SER A 36 -6.18 16.00 6.88
C SER A 36 -7.70 16.16 6.78
N GLY A 37 -8.39 15.92 7.90
CA GLY A 37 -9.79 16.27 8.05
C GLY A 37 -10.46 15.54 9.21
N LYS A 38 -11.74 15.87 9.41
CA LYS A 38 -12.59 15.18 10.38
C LYS A 38 -13.16 13.91 9.75
N VAL A 39 -13.11 12.80 10.46
CA VAL A 39 -13.76 11.55 10.06
C VAL A 39 -15.27 11.71 10.26
N ILE A 40 -16.05 11.49 9.20
CA ILE A 40 -17.51 11.62 9.17
C ILE A 40 -18.22 10.28 9.06
N TYR A 41 -17.48 9.21 8.82
CA TYR A 41 -18.02 7.86 8.74
C TYR A 41 -16.92 6.84 9.01
N VAL A 42 -17.28 5.82 9.79
CA VAL A 42 -16.51 4.60 9.98
C VAL A 42 -17.43 3.39 9.87
N ASN A 43 -16.98 2.33 9.22
CA ASN A 43 -17.70 1.06 9.14
C ASN A 43 -17.21 0.07 10.19
N ASP A 44 -17.60 0.26 11.45
CA ASP A 44 -17.17 -0.61 12.55
C ASP A 44 -17.62 -2.08 12.36
N GLU A 45 -18.73 -2.31 11.66
CA GLU A 45 -19.31 -3.65 11.46
C GLU A 45 -18.43 -4.58 10.61
N ILE A 46 -17.46 -4.03 9.88
CA ILE A 46 -16.59 -4.78 8.98
C ILE A 46 -15.29 -5.24 9.64
N GLU A 47 -15.00 -4.77 10.85
CA GLU A 47 -13.91 -5.31 11.63
C GLU A 47 -14.06 -6.83 11.80
N GLY A 48 -12.97 -7.54 11.57
CA GLY A 48 -12.96 -9.00 11.59
C GLY A 48 -13.59 -9.66 10.36
N LYS A 49 -13.91 -8.92 9.29
CA LYS A 49 -14.53 -9.44 8.05
C LYS A 49 -13.75 -9.02 6.80
N LYS A 50 -14.08 -9.63 5.65
CA LYS A 50 -13.59 -9.20 4.34
C LYS A 50 -14.31 -7.93 3.88
N ALA A 51 -13.57 -7.02 3.27
CA ALA A 51 -14.06 -5.71 2.90
C ALA A 51 -15.16 -5.72 1.81
N ASN A 52 -15.10 -6.64 0.85
CA ASN A 52 -16.06 -6.78 -0.27
C ASN A 52 -16.44 -5.45 -0.97
N ASN A 53 -15.44 -4.63 -1.31
CA ASN A 53 -15.59 -3.32 -1.96
C ASN A 53 -16.42 -2.30 -1.17
N SER A 54 -16.43 -2.44 0.15
CA SER A 54 -17.14 -1.53 1.05
C SER A 54 -16.36 -0.24 1.32
N LYS A 55 -17.10 0.76 1.79
CA LYS A 55 -16.56 1.98 2.36
C LYS A 55 -16.14 1.69 3.80
N ILE A 56 -14.89 2.01 4.13
CA ILE A 56 -14.31 1.76 5.47
C ILE A 56 -14.30 3.05 6.28
N VAL A 57 -13.67 4.10 5.75
CA VAL A 57 -13.54 5.41 6.39
C VAL A 57 -13.88 6.51 5.39
N GLU A 58 -14.58 7.54 5.84
CA GLU A 58 -14.79 8.77 5.08
C GLU A 58 -14.39 9.99 5.90
N ILE A 59 -13.58 10.85 5.28
CA ILE A 59 -13.13 12.13 5.82
C ILE A 59 -13.96 13.24 5.16
N ASP A 60 -14.30 14.28 5.92
CA ASP A 60 -15.10 15.41 5.44
C ASP A 60 -14.44 16.09 4.23
N SER A 61 -15.16 16.06 3.10
CA SER A 61 -14.76 16.64 1.82
C SER A 61 -15.64 17.82 1.39
N TYR A 62 -16.53 18.33 2.25
CA TYR A 62 -17.50 19.36 1.89
C TYR A 62 -16.83 20.63 1.36
N VAL A 63 -15.89 21.20 2.13
CA VAL A 63 -15.20 22.45 1.75
C VAL A 63 -14.41 22.28 0.45
N ASP A 64 -13.67 21.17 0.31
CA ASP A 64 -12.90 20.87 -0.90
C ASP A 64 -13.78 20.77 -2.14
N ARG A 65 -14.97 20.17 -2.03
CA ARG A 65 -15.93 20.06 -3.14
C ARG A 65 -16.47 21.41 -3.56
N ILE A 66 -16.74 22.29 -2.61
CA ILE A 66 -17.15 23.67 -2.89
C ILE A 66 -16.01 24.43 -3.58
N ASP A 67 -14.78 24.34 -3.07
CA ASP A 67 -13.63 25.00 -3.69
C ASP A 67 -13.32 24.46 -5.09
N LEU A 68 -13.48 23.16 -5.32
CA LEU A 68 -13.33 22.54 -6.63
C LEU A 68 -14.37 23.09 -7.62
N LYS A 69 -15.63 23.22 -7.19
CA LYS A 69 -16.70 23.80 -8.02
C LYS A 69 -16.36 25.24 -8.39
N GLN A 70 -15.94 26.05 -7.43
CA GLN A 70 -15.59 27.46 -7.66
C GLN A 70 -14.35 27.61 -8.54
N SER A 71 -13.33 26.78 -8.33
CA SER A 71 -12.11 26.77 -9.13
C SER A 71 -12.39 26.42 -10.60
N LYS A 72 -13.30 25.47 -10.87
CA LYS A 72 -13.76 25.18 -12.24
C LYS A 72 -14.48 26.35 -12.91
N ILE A 73 -15.30 27.09 -12.16
CA ILE A 73 -15.96 28.30 -12.68
C ILE A 73 -14.91 29.37 -13.03
N LYS A 74 -13.95 29.60 -12.13
CA LYS A 74 -12.83 30.53 -12.36
C LYS A 74 -12.00 30.13 -13.58
N LEU A 75 -11.70 28.84 -13.76
CA LEU A 75 -10.97 28.34 -14.92
C LEU A 75 -11.70 28.65 -16.23
N LYS A 76 -13.03 28.49 -16.25
CA LYS A 76 -13.85 28.81 -17.43
C LYS A 76 -13.78 30.31 -17.76
N ALA A 77 -13.90 31.17 -16.75
CA ALA A 77 -13.82 32.62 -16.92
C ALA A 77 -12.44 33.06 -17.44
N ILE A 78 -11.36 32.57 -16.82
CA ILE A 78 -9.98 32.88 -17.24
C ILE A 78 -9.69 32.35 -18.65
N SER A 79 -10.18 31.16 -18.99
CA SER A 79 -10.02 30.62 -20.35
C SER A 79 -10.72 31.48 -21.41
N GLN A 80 -11.87 32.08 -21.07
CA GLN A 80 -12.56 33.02 -21.95
C GLN A 80 -11.78 34.34 -22.07
N MET A 81 -11.26 34.87 -20.96
CA MET A 81 -10.42 36.08 -20.96
C MET A 81 -9.17 35.89 -21.80
N LEU A 82 -8.45 34.78 -21.62
CA LEU A 82 -7.27 34.43 -22.41
C LEU A 82 -7.59 34.43 -23.91
N LYS A 83 -8.67 33.75 -24.31
CA LYS A 83 -9.10 33.70 -25.72
C LYS A 83 -9.41 35.09 -26.30
N ILE A 84 -10.00 35.98 -25.50
CA ILE A 84 -10.27 37.36 -25.91
C ILE A 84 -8.95 38.12 -26.10
N GLU A 85 -8.03 38.04 -25.14
CA GLU A 85 -6.76 38.75 -25.21
C GLU A 85 -5.86 38.25 -26.35
N GLU A 86 -5.83 36.94 -26.60
CA GLU A 86 -5.13 36.35 -27.76
C GLU A 86 -5.71 36.87 -29.07
N LYS A 87 -7.04 36.91 -29.18
CA LYS A 87 -7.72 37.46 -30.37
C LYS A 87 -7.41 38.95 -30.55
N ASN A 88 -7.39 39.72 -29.46
CA ASN A 88 -7.07 41.15 -29.48
C ASN A 88 -5.61 41.39 -29.87
N TYR A 89 -4.68 40.59 -29.34
CA TYR A 89 -3.28 40.63 -29.74
C TYR A 89 -3.10 40.34 -31.23
N ASN A 90 -3.72 39.26 -31.73
CA ASN A 90 -3.68 38.89 -33.15
C ASN A 90 -4.24 39.98 -34.07
N ARG A 91 -5.33 40.63 -33.67
CA ARG A 91 -5.88 41.79 -34.40
C ARG A 91 -4.91 42.96 -34.39
N MET A 92 -4.30 43.26 -33.25
CA MET A 92 -3.40 44.39 -33.11
C MET A 92 -2.08 44.20 -33.87
N LEU A 93 -1.61 42.96 -34.05
CA LEU A 93 -0.47 42.65 -34.92
C LEU A 93 -0.70 43.12 -36.36
N GLN A 94 -1.94 43.06 -36.85
CA GLN A 94 -2.32 43.51 -38.19
C GLN A 94 -2.44 45.04 -38.31
N VAL A 95 -2.41 45.77 -37.21
CA VAL A 95 -2.51 47.24 -37.21
C VAL A 95 -1.10 47.83 -37.26
N SER A 96 -0.77 48.48 -38.37
CA SER A 96 0.54 49.09 -38.61
C SER A 96 0.79 50.35 -37.76
N SER A 97 -0.27 51.09 -37.42
CA SER A 97 -0.19 52.30 -36.59
C SER A 97 0.05 52.04 -35.10
N LYS A 98 0.04 50.77 -34.67
CA LYS A 98 0.27 50.37 -33.28
C LYS A 98 1.74 50.10 -33.01
N SER A 99 2.25 50.70 -31.95
CA SER A 99 3.65 50.58 -31.54
C SER A 99 3.99 49.16 -31.07
N GLY A 100 5.27 48.79 -31.15
CA GLY A 100 5.76 47.53 -30.57
C GLY A 100 5.47 47.42 -29.07
N PHE A 101 5.61 48.53 -28.34
CA PHE A 101 5.29 48.61 -26.92
C PHE A 101 3.82 48.26 -26.62
N GLU A 102 2.86 48.81 -27.38
CA GLU A 102 1.45 48.44 -27.22
C GLU A 102 1.22 46.96 -27.52
N LYS A 103 1.86 46.44 -28.57
CA LYS A 103 1.80 45.01 -28.96
C LYS A 103 2.32 44.10 -27.86
N ASP A 104 3.47 44.41 -27.29
CA ASP A 104 4.06 43.65 -26.19
C ASP A 104 3.21 43.74 -24.92
N SER A 105 2.66 44.92 -24.60
CA SER A 105 1.77 45.10 -23.45
C SER A 105 0.53 44.18 -23.54
N GLN A 106 -0.08 44.09 -24.72
CA GLN A 106 -1.22 43.19 -24.92
C GLN A 106 -0.82 41.71 -24.86
N LYS A 107 0.35 41.35 -25.40
CA LYS A 107 0.89 39.98 -25.30
C LYS A 107 1.11 39.59 -23.83
N LEU A 108 1.64 40.49 -23.02
CA LEU A 108 1.86 40.28 -21.59
C LEU A 108 0.55 39.99 -20.84
N LYS A 109 -0.56 40.64 -21.20
CA LYS A 109 -1.89 40.32 -20.62
C LYS A 109 -2.32 38.89 -20.91
N ALA A 110 -2.17 38.43 -22.16
CA ALA A 110 -2.46 37.05 -22.54
C ALA A 110 -1.57 36.07 -21.77
N ILE A 111 -0.27 36.33 -21.69
CA ILE A 111 0.68 35.50 -20.91
C ILE A 111 0.27 35.43 -19.43
N ASN A 112 -0.11 36.55 -18.81
CA ASN A 112 -0.54 36.56 -17.41
C ASN A 112 -1.80 35.72 -17.18
N TYR A 113 -2.79 35.77 -18.08
CA TYR A 113 -3.96 34.90 -18.00
C TYR A 113 -3.62 33.44 -18.25
N GLN A 114 -2.66 33.15 -19.13
CA GLN A 114 -2.17 31.78 -19.34
C GLN A 114 -1.51 31.21 -18.08
N THR A 115 -0.66 31.97 -17.39
CA THR A 115 -0.07 31.57 -16.11
C THR A 115 -1.16 31.35 -15.06
N THR A 116 -2.09 32.30 -14.92
CA THR A 116 -3.21 32.17 -13.97
C THR A 116 -4.07 30.94 -14.26
N LYS A 117 -4.28 30.61 -15.54
CA LYS A 117 -5.01 29.41 -15.96
C LYS A 117 -4.28 28.15 -15.46
N ALA A 118 -2.98 28.07 -15.69
CA ALA A 118 -2.16 26.93 -15.26
C ALA A 118 -2.20 26.74 -13.73
N ASP A 119 -2.10 27.83 -12.96
CA ASP A 119 -2.19 27.79 -11.50
C ASP A 119 -3.55 27.23 -11.02
N ILE A 120 -4.65 27.65 -11.66
CA ILE A 120 -5.99 27.15 -11.35
C ILE A 120 -6.12 25.65 -11.72
N GLU A 121 -5.53 25.21 -12.82
CA GLU A 121 -5.52 23.81 -13.23
C GLU A 121 -4.79 22.92 -12.22
N VAL A 122 -3.62 23.35 -11.75
CA VAL A 122 -2.86 22.68 -10.68
C VAL A 122 -3.70 22.61 -9.40
N LYS A 123 -4.36 23.72 -9.02
CA LYS A 123 -5.24 23.75 -7.84
C LYS A 123 -6.39 22.74 -7.98
N ILE A 124 -7.03 22.67 -9.14
CA ILE A 124 -8.11 21.70 -9.42
C ILE A 124 -7.61 20.27 -9.27
N ALA A 125 -6.43 19.95 -9.81
CA ALA A 125 -5.85 18.62 -9.70
C ALA A 125 -5.61 18.23 -8.23
N ASN A 126 -5.03 19.13 -7.43
CA ASN A 126 -4.80 18.92 -6.00
C ASN A 126 -6.10 18.71 -5.22
N LEU A 127 -7.14 19.49 -5.52
CA LEU A 127 -8.47 19.33 -4.88
C LEU A 127 -9.12 18.00 -5.26
N GLN A 128 -9.00 17.58 -6.53
CA GLN A 128 -9.54 16.29 -6.98
C GLN A 128 -8.83 15.11 -6.29
N ASP A 129 -7.51 15.18 -6.18
CA ASP A 129 -6.72 14.17 -5.46
C ASP A 129 -7.09 14.14 -3.97
N SER A 130 -7.17 15.32 -3.32
CA SER A 130 -7.60 15.42 -1.93
C SER A 130 -8.96 14.77 -1.70
N ILE A 131 -9.97 15.14 -2.49
CA ILE A 131 -11.34 14.60 -2.35
C ILE A 131 -11.37 13.08 -2.56
N LYS A 132 -10.59 12.56 -3.51
CA LYS A 132 -10.48 11.12 -3.76
C LYS A 132 -9.89 10.41 -2.55
N ASN A 133 -8.84 10.98 -1.95
CA ASN A 133 -8.15 10.41 -0.80
C ASN A 133 -8.91 10.53 0.52
N LYS A 134 -10.01 11.29 0.56
CA LYS A 134 -10.94 11.37 1.69
C LYS A 134 -11.93 10.21 1.77
N LEU A 135 -12.10 9.44 0.69
CA LEU A 135 -13.00 8.29 0.65
C LEU A 135 -12.19 6.99 0.56
N LEU A 136 -12.11 6.26 1.66
CA LEU A 136 -11.34 5.03 1.75
C LEU A 136 -12.26 3.83 1.54
N LYS A 137 -12.01 3.11 0.44
CA LYS A 137 -12.67 1.86 0.08
C LYS A 137 -11.65 0.75 -0.03
N GLU A 138 -11.97 -0.40 0.56
CA GLU A 138 -11.14 -1.60 0.47
C GLU A 138 -11.88 -2.68 -0.31
N LYS A 139 -11.17 -3.41 -1.17
CA LYS A 139 -11.76 -4.38 -2.10
C LYS A 139 -11.98 -5.71 -1.41
N ASP A 140 -10.94 -6.52 -1.26
CA ASP A 140 -11.12 -7.94 -0.88
C ASP A 140 -10.34 -8.35 0.37
N ARG A 141 -9.59 -7.41 0.95
CA ARG A 141 -8.75 -7.68 2.12
C ARG A 141 -9.58 -7.83 3.39
N TYR A 142 -9.04 -8.57 4.34
CA TYR A 142 -9.61 -8.72 5.66
C TYR A 142 -9.29 -7.49 6.50
N ILE A 143 -10.30 -6.85 7.10
CA ILE A 143 -10.11 -5.70 7.98
C ILE A 143 -9.83 -6.20 9.38
N TYR A 144 -8.62 -5.96 9.88
CA TYR A 144 -8.19 -6.46 11.18
C TYR A 144 -8.66 -5.54 12.31
N ASN A 145 -8.47 -4.23 12.15
CA ASN A 145 -8.89 -3.19 13.07
C ASN A 145 -9.08 -1.89 12.32
N ILE A 146 -9.95 -1.03 12.83
CA ILE A 146 -10.07 0.37 12.46
C ILE A 146 -9.58 1.19 13.65
N ALA A 147 -8.58 2.04 13.41
CA ALA A 147 -7.86 2.78 14.44
C ALA A 147 -8.48 4.16 14.75
N VAL A 148 -9.51 4.56 14.01
CA VAL A 148 -10.18 5.87 14.12
C VAL A 148 -11.67 5.70 14.30
N LYS A 149 -12.31 6.69 14.92
CA LYS A 149 -13.76 6.76 15.12
C LYS A 149 -14.37 7.94 14.40
N GLU A 150 -15.68 7.88 14.21
CA GLU A 150 -16.43 9.04 13.73
C GLU A 150 -16.25 10.22 14.70
N GLY A 151 -15.93 11.39 14.15
CA GLY A 151 -15.62 12.59 14.93
C GLY A 151 -14.13 12.88 15.10
N ASP A 152 -13.26 11.88 14.91
CA ASP A 152 -11.82 12.06 15.07
C ASP A 152 -11.24 12.98 14.00
N TYR A 153 -10.18 13.71 14.36
CA TYR A 153 -9.39 14.49 13.42
C TYR A 153 -8.12 13.73 13.08
N VAL A 154 -7.88 13.56 11.78
CA VAL A 154 -6.72 12.85 11.25
C VAL A 154 -5.83 13.80 10.46
N ASN A 155 -4.53 13.46 10.41
CA ASN A 155 -3.52 14.15 9.61
C ASN A 155 -2.84 13.17 8.64
N PRO A 156 -2.17 13.65 7.58
CA PRO A 156 -1.33 12.81 6.74
C PRO A 156 -0.40 11.92 7.57
N GLY A 157 -0.45 10.61 7.34
CA GLY A 157 0.31 9.61 8.07
C GLY A 157 -0.40 8.98 9.27
N THR A 158 -1.54 9.52 9.72
CA THR A 158 -2.36 8.90 10.79
C THR A 158 -2.87 7.54 10.33
N LEU A 159 -2.70 6.50 11.15
CA LEU A 159 -3.23 5.16 10.89
C LEU A 159 -4.77 5.20 10.91
N LEU A 160 -5.40 4.71 9.84
CA LEU A 160 -6.86 4.64 9.72
C LEU A 160 -7.36 3.23 10.03
N TYR A 161 -6.80 2.22 9.38
CA TYR A 161 -7.17 0.82 9.58
C TYR A 161 -6.06 -0.11 9.11
N GLU A 162 -6.04 -1.34 9.61
CA GLU A 162 -5.14 -2.39 9.11
C GLU A 162 -5.92 -3.41 8.28
N ALA A 163 -5.35 -3.77 7.14
CA ALA A 163 -5.91 -4.76 6.23
C ALA A 163 -4.92 -5.91 6.01
N LYS A 164 -5.40 -7.15 6.00
CA LYS A 164 -4.57 -8.35 5.87
C LYS A 164 -4.97 -9.13 4.61
N ASP A 165 -3.96 -9.63 3.91
CA ASP A 165 -4.14 -10.55 2.79
C ASP A 165 -4.18 -11.99 3.31
N LEU A 166 -5.38 -12.56 3.37
CA LEU A 166 -5.61 -13.93 3.85
C LEU A 166 -5.54 -14.99 2.73
N SER A 167 -5.13 -14.64 1.50
CA SER A 167 -5.06 -15.60 0.39
C SER A 167 -3.96 -16.65 0.58
N LYS A 168 -2.89 -16.28 1.28
CA LYS A 168 -1.71 -17.12 1.53
C LYS A 168 -1.21 -16.87 2.94
N GLY A 169 -0.61 -17.91 3.52
CA GLY A 169 0.06 -17.85 4.80
C GLY A 169 1.57 -17.83 4.62
N LYS A 170 2.25 -17.20 5.57
CA LYS A 170 3.69 -17.14 5.68
C LYS A 170 4.12 -17.76 7.01
N LEU A 171 5.08 -18.65 6.93
CA LEU A 171 5.81 -19.17 8.08
C LEU A 171 7.22 -18.60 8.01
N GLU A 172 7.64 -17.92 9.07
CA GLU A 172 8.99 -17.38 9.21
C GLU A 172 9.75 -18.20 10.24
N ILE A 173 10.88 -18.78 9.83
CA ILE A 173 11.78 -19.55 10.68
C ILE A 173 13.20 -19.00 10.59
N PHE A 174 14.00 -19.25 11.63
CA PHE A 174 15.42 -18.92 11.66
C PHE A 174 16.23 -20.20 11.63
N VAL A 175 16.97 -20.40 10.55
CA VAL A 175 17.76 -21.60 10.27
C VAL A 175 19.24 -21.29 10.45
N PRO A 176 20.02 -22.10 11.20
CA PRO A 176 21.47 -21.89 11.32
C PRO A 176 22.16 -21.80 9.97
N ILE A 177 23.15 -20.90 9.87
CA ILE A 177 23.85 -20.62 8.61
C ILE A 177 24.49 -21.88 8.02
N ASP A 178 25.05 -22.74 8.87
CA ASP A 178 25.75 -23.96 8.46
C ASP A 178 24.78 -25.02 7.89
N ASP A 179 23.51 -25.01 8.32
CA ASP A 179 22.51 -26.02 7.96
C ASP A 179 21.69 -25.66 6.72
N ILE A 180 21.81 -24.42 6.21
CA ILE A 180 20.91 -23.90 5.17
C ILE A 180 21.01 -24.65 3.84
N GLU A 181 22.23 -25.05 3.44
CA GLU A 181 22.45 -25.76 2.18
C GLU A 181 21.89 -27.18 2.23
N GLU A 182 21.95 -27.84 3.40
CA GLU A 182 21.35 -29.15 3.59
C GLU A 182 19.81 -29.06 3.55
N ILE A 183 19.23 -28.08 4.24
CA ILE A 183 17.78 -27.87 4.36
C ILE A 183 17.11 -27.55 3.01
N LYS A 184 17.78 -26.84 2.10
CA LYS A 184 17.25 -26.55 0.75
C LYS A 184 16.91 -27.81 -0.06
N SER A 185 17.63 -28.90 0.19
CA SER A 185 17.47 -30.16 -0.55
C SER A 185 16.41 -31.08 0.05
N LYS A 186 16.00 -30.85 1.30
CA LYS A 186 15.08 -31.71 2.05
C LYS A 186 13.62 -31.44 1.72
N THR A 187 12.77 -32.43 1.99
CA THR A 187 11.33 -32.28 1.84
C THR A 187 10.73 -31.61 3.08
N ILE A 188 9.81 -30.67 2.86
CA ILE A 188 9.15 -29.93 3.94
C ILE A 188 7.89 -30.67 4.39
N PHE A 189 7.81 -30.97 5.68
CA PHE A 189 6.63 -31.47 6.35
C PHE A 189 6.04 -30.39 7.25
N LEU A 190 4.71 -30.22 7.21
CA LEU A 190 3.97 -29.31 8.09
C LEU A 190 3.08 -30.15 9.00
N ASP A 191 3.23 -30.02 10.32
CA ASP A 191 2.53 -30.81 11.34
C ASP A 191 2.59 -32.33 11.06
N GLY A 192 3.77 -32.82 10.65
CA GLY A 192 4.02 -34.22 10.30
C GLY A 192 3.46 -34.67 8.94
N LYS A 193 2.78 -33.80 8.19
CA LYS A 193 2.25 -34.11 6.86
C LYS A 193 3.21 -33.63 5.77
N LYS A 194 3.54 -34.53 4.83
CA LYS A 194 4.36 -34.21 3.66
C LYS A 194 3.67 -33.11 2.86
N SER A 195 4.39 -32.04 2.54
CA SER A 195 3.89 -30.95 1.71
C SER A 195 4.67 -30.86 0.39
N ASN A 196 4.04 -30.32 -0.65
CA ASN A 196 4.72 -29.99 -1.92
C ASN A 196 5.28 -28.56 -1.90
N ILE A 197 5.37 -27.95 -0.72
CA ILE A 197 5.79 -26.56 -0.53
C ILE A 197 7.32 -26.51 -0.57
N LYS A 198 7.86 -25.44 -1.14
CA LYS A 198 9.29 -25.14 -1.19
C LYS A 198 9.59 -23.91 -0.35
N LEU A 199 10.86 -23.73 -0.01
CA LEU A 199 11.35 -22.47 0.54
C LEU A 199 11.07 -21.35 -0.47
N ASP A 200 10.41 -20.28 -0.03
CA ASP A 200 10.10 -19.14 -0.89
C ASP A 200 11.27 -18.15 -0.91
N LYS A 201 11.77 -17.77 0.28
CA LYS A 201 12.88 -16.83 0.41
C LYS A 201 13.82 -17.25 1.52
N VAL A 202 15.12 -17.14 1.24
CA VAL A 202 16.21 -17.30 2.22
C VAL A 202 17.00 -15.99 2.24
N TYR A 203 17.01 -15.32 3.39
CA TYR A 203 17.74 -14.07 3.57
C TYR A 203 19.22 -14.40 3.82
N LYS A 204 20.10 -13.97 2.91
CA LYS A 204 21.56 -14.22 2.99
C LYS A 204 22.29 -13.33 4.01
N VAL A 205 21.56 -12.46 4.70
CA VAL A 205 22.09 -11.59 5.75
C VAL A 205 21.48 -12.07 7.05
N ALA A 206 22.32 -12.29 8.06
CA ALA A 206 21.88 -12.73 9.38
C ALA A 206 20.93 -11.70 10.01
N ASP A 207 19.96 -12.20 10.75
CA ASP A 207 18.97 -11.35 11.41
C ASP A 207 19.60 -10.55 12.56
N SER A 208 19.04 -9.37 12.85
CA SER A 208 19.49 -8.50 13.94
C SER A 208 19.46 -9.16 15.31
N LYS A 209 18.54 -10.09 15.55
CA LYS A 209 18.41 -10.84 16.82
C LYS A 209 19.03 -12.23 16.71
N HIS A 210 18.94 -12.88 15.55
CA HIS A 210 19.49 -14.22 15.31
C HIS A 210 20.73 -14.15 14.41
N ILE A 211 21.86 -13.70 14.97
CA ILE A 211 23.11 -13.41 14.24
C ILE A 211 23.78 -14.64 13.59
N SER A 212 23.48 -15.84 14.06
CA SER A 212 24.02 -17.11 13.53
C SER A 212 23.00 -17.87 12.67
N SER A 213 21.89 -17.23 12.29
CA SER A 213 20.81 -17.86 11.54
C SER A 213 20.32 -16.97 10.40
N TYR A 214 19.98 -17.61 9.29
CA TYR A 214 19.27 -16.98 8.20
C TYR A 214 17.76 -17.06 8.43
N LYS A 215 17.10 -15.94 8.15
CA LYS A 215 15.66 -15.88 8.09
C LYS A 215 15.17 -16.61 6.84
N VAL A 216 14.19 -17.48 6.99
CA VAL A 216 13.62 -18.28 5.90
C VAL A 216 12.11 -18.14 5.92
N GLU A 217 11.54 -17.80 4.76
CA GLU A 217 10.09 -17.69 4.56
C GLU A 217 9.58 -18.89 3.76
N ILE A 218 8.50 -19.50 4.27
CA ILE A 218 7.76 -20.58 3.61
C ILE A 218 6.33 -20.09 3.38
N ILE A 219 5.85 -20.20 2.14
CA ILE A 219 4.48 -19.79 1.79
C ILE A 219 3.56 -21.01 1.78
N VAL A 220 2.49 -20.93 2.57
CA VAL A 220 1.41 -21.92 2.62
C VAL A 220 0.24 -21.41 1.79
N PRO A 221 -0.17 -22.10 0.71
CA PRO A 221 -1.33 -21.72 -0.07
C PRO A 221 -2.63 -22.01 0.70
N ASP A 222 -3.62 -21.12 0.56
CA ASP A 222 -4.99 -21.27 1.10
C ASP A 222 -5.09 -21.79 2.55
N PRO A 223 -4.45 -21.10 3.52
CA PRO A 223 -4.53 -21.50 4.91
C PRO A 223 -5.94 -21.26 5.49
N LYS A 224 -6.52 -22.27 6.12
CA LYS A 224 -7.87 -22.18 6.73
C LYS A 224 -7.89 -21.37 8.03
N VAL A 225 -6.80 -21.42 8.80
CA VAL A 225 -6.70 -20.79 10.13
C VAL A 225 -5.33 -20.14 10.26
N PHE A 226 -5.33 -18.84 10.52
CA PHE A 226 -4.13 -18.05 10.79
C PHE A 226 -3.82 -17.99 12.29
N SER A 227 -2.62 -17.53 12.64
CA SER A 227 -2.10 -17.39 14.00
C SER A 227 -1.91 -18.67 14.79
N ARG A 228 -2.02 -19.84 14.16
CA ARG A 228 -1.68 -21.13 14.77
C ARG A 228 -0.16 -21.38 14.70
N LEU A 229 0.37 -22.05 15.71
CA LEU A 229 1.73 -22.57 15.68
C LEU A 229 1.76 -23.80 14.77
N VAL A 230 2.71 -23.85 13.83
CA VAL A 230 2.90 -24.93 12.88
C VAL A 230 4.27 -25.52 13.10
N LYS A 231 4.35 -26.85 13.26
CA LYS A 231 5.62 -27.57 13.28
C LYS A 231 6.10 -27.77 11.84
N ILE A 232 7.32 -27.37 11.57
CA ILE A 232 7.99 -27.49 10.26
C ILE A 232 9.12 -28.48 10.42
N GLU A 233 9.13 -29.55 9.64
CA GLU A 233 10.17 -30.56 9.69
C GLU A 233 10.84 -30.69 8.31
N PHE A 234 12.16 -30.69 8.27
CA PHE A 234 12.93 -30.99 7.06
C PHE A 234 13.50 -32.40 7.15
N LYS A 235 13.02 -33.27 6.25
CA LYS A 235 13.36 -34.70 6.18
C LYS A 235 13.85 -35.09 4.79
#